data_AF-A0A1D9D0N1-F1
#
_entry.id   AF-A0A1D9D0N1-F1
#
_cell.length_a   1.000
_cell.length_b   1.000
_cell.length_c   1.000
_cell.angle_alpha   90.00
_cell.angle_beta   90.00
_cell.angle_gamma   90.00
#
_symmetry.space_group_name_H-M   'P 1'
#
loop_
_entity.id
_entity.type
_entity.pdbx_description
1 polymer ?
#
loop_
_entity_poly.entity_id
_entity_poly.type
_entity_poly.pdbx_seq_one_letter_code
_entity_poly.pdbx_strand_id
1 'polypeptide(L)'
;MELVANIWPIVDQMTGVVQRFLFRAYALDATDQEIGTVLTTLARSDYRTAQVVKIPDNYQLSSEHGTMSGAVEVSTFNQYMHSIVEDTLAAAENTFANMNNYGIGIDGPLIPEALTLPAEPYLVTTYLIELPSGELIPHVRAG
;
A
#
# COMPACT_ATOMS: atom_id res chain seq x y z
N MET A 1 -2.55 -12.11 15.47
CA MET A 1 -2.15 -10.79 14.97
C MET A 1 -1.32 -10.94 13.70
N GLU A 2 -1.70 -10.24 12.65
CA GLU A 2 -1.10 -10.29 11.31
C GLU A 2 -0.88 -8.87 10.78
N LEU A 3 0.19 -8.65 10.01
CA LEU A 3 0.37 -7.43 9.24
C LEU A 3 -0.39 -7.50 7.92
N VAL A 4 -1.22 -6.50 7.67
CA VAL A 4 -2.04 -6.35 6.46
C VAL A 4 -1.98 -4.92 5.94
N ALA A 5 -2.39 -4.64 4.70
CA ALA A 5 -2.29 -3.28 4.17
C ALA A 5 -3.38 -2.88 3.17
N ASN A 6 -3.62 -1.56 3.13
CA ASN A 6 -4.34 -0.90 2.04
C ASN A 6 -3.34 -0.21 1.09
N ILE A 7 -3.60 -0.36 -0.20
CA ILE A 7 -2.84 0.25 -1.28
C ILE A 7 -3.80 1.08 -2.13
N TRP A 8 -3.37 2.30 -2.49
CA TRP A 8 -4.16 3.20 -3.30
C TRP A 8 -3.36 3.74 -4.48
N PRO A 9 -3.37 3.05 -5.63
CA PRO A 9 -2.75 3.57 -6.85
C PRO A 9 -3.46 4.86 -7.26
N ILE A 10 -2.68 5.92 -7.49
CA ILE A 10 -3.21 7.21 -7.95
C ILE A 10 -3.15 7.23 -9.47
N VAL A 11 -4.32 7.27 -10.09
CA VAL A 11 -4.50 7.33 -11.54
C VAL A 11 -4.73 8.78 -11.93
N ASP A 12 -3.83 9.34 -12.72
CA ASP A 12 -4.06 10.65 -13.33
C ASP A 12 -5.27 10.57 -14.30
N GLN A 13 -6.27 11.43 -14.10
CA GLN A 13 -7.52 11.38 -14.88
C GLN A 13 -7.30 11.61 -16.37
N MET A 14 -6.31 12.44 -16.73
CA MET A 14 -6.09 12.87 -18.11
C MET A 14 -5.36 11.81 -18.93
N THR A 15 -4.44 11.07 -18.29
CA THR A 15 -3.50 10.17 -18.95
C THR A 15 -3.76 8.69 -18.63
N GLY A 16 -4.47 8.38 -17.54
CA GLY A 16 -4.66 7.01 -17.07
C GLY A 16 -3.40 6.38 -16.47
N VAL A 17 -2.37 7.19 -16.18
CA VAL A 17 -1.06 6.74 -15.71
C VAL A 17 -1.01 6.74 -14.18
N VAL A 18 -0.33 5.74 -13.63
CA VAL A 18 0.03 5.65 -12.21
C VAL A 18 1.52 5.94 -12.06
N GLN A 19 1.85 7.01 -11.36
CA GLN A 19 3.24 7.39 -11.03
C GLN A 19 3.58 7.17 -9.55
N ARG A 20 2.54 7.06 -8.73
CA ARG A 20 2.64 6.90 -7.28
C ARG A 20 1.41 6.22 -6.73
N PHE A 21 1.57 5.59 -5.58
CA PHE A 21 0.49 5.01 -4.81
C PHE A 21 0.58 5.46 -3.36
N LEU A 22 -0.53 5.38 -2.66
CA LEU A 22 -0.53 5.54 -1.21
C LEU A 22 -0.52 4.16 -0.57
N PHE A 23 0.10 4.07 0.60
CA PHE A 23 0.22 2.81 1.33
C PHE A 23 -0.04 3.04 2.81
N ARG A 24 -0.74 2.09 3.43
CA ARG A 24 -0.84 2.02 4.88
C ARG A 24 -0.98 0.57 5.33
N ALA A 25 -0.12 0.17 6.25
CA ALA A 25 -0.17 -1.14 6.89
C ALA A 25 -0.78 -1.06 8.30
N TYR A 26 -1.34 -2.18 8.75
CA TYR A 26 -2.02 -2.34 10.02
C TYR A 26 -1.62 -3.67 10.64
N ALA A 27 -1.48 -3.71 11.96
CA ALA A 27 -1.40 -4.95 12.71
C ALA A 27 -2.80 -5.27 13.24
N LEU A 28 -3.44 -6.31 12.71
CA LEU A 28 -4.79 -6.71 13.07
C LEU A 28 -4.78 -8.06 13.78
N ASP A 29 -5.54 -8.17 14.87
CA ASP A 29 -5.85 -9.45 15.50
C ASP A 29 -7.31 -9.80 15.19
N ALA A 30 -7.50 -10.47 14.05
CA ALA A 30 -8.81 -10.73 13.45
C ALA A 30 -8.72 -11.99 12.57
N THR A 31 -9.86 -12.61 12.28
CA THR A 31 -9.96 -13.68 11.28
C THR A 31 -9.84 -13.13 9.85
N ASP A 32 -9.49 -13.97 8.87
CA ASP A 32 -9.37 -13.57 7.46
C ASP A 32 -10.62 -12.84 6.93
N GLN A 33 -11.82 -13.29 7.34
CA GLN A 33 -13.08 -12.67 6.94
C GLN A 33 -13.27 -11.27 7.54
N GLU A 34 -12.81 -11.06 8.77
CA GLU A 34 -12.86 -9.76 9.45
C GLU A 34 -11.82 -8.80 8.86
N ILE A 35 -10.62 -9.29 8.53
CA ILE A 35 -9.54 -8.50 7.92
C ILE A 35 -10.05 -7.78 6.66
N GLY A 36 -10.66 -8.51 5.72
CA GLY A 36 -11.17 -7.93 4.48
C GLY A 36 -12.23 -6.84 4.72
N THR A 37 -13.10 -7.05 5.71
CA THR A 37 -14.14 -6.09 6.09
C THR A 37 -13.54 -4.81 6.69
N VAL A 38 -12.57 -4.96 7.59
CA VAL A 38 -11.87 -3.84 8.24
C VAL A 38 -11.10 -3.03 7.19
N LEU A 39 -10.29 -3.69 6.37
CA LEU A 39 -9.48 -3.04 5.34
C LEU A 39 -10.35 -2.28 4.33
N THR A 40 -11.43 -2.89 3.85
CA THR A 40 -12.37 -2.24 2.93
C THR A 40 -13.03 -1.01 3.56
N THR A 41 -13.34 -1.07 4.85
CA THR A 41 -13.93 0.07 5.57
C THR A 41 -12.93 1.22 5.69
N LEU A 42 -11.69 0.93 6.11
CA LEU A 42 -10.61 1.91 6.25
C LEU A 42 -10.15 2.47 4.91
N ALA A 43 -10.26 1.69 3.82
CA ALA A 43 -9.87 2.10 2.47
C ALA A 43 -10.57 3.38 2.00
N ARG A 44 -11.75 3.68 2.55
CA ARG A 44 -12.59 4.84 2.21
C ARG A 44 -12.04 6.17 2.72
N SER A 45 -11.19 6.17 3.73
CA SER A 45 -10.75 7.39 4.42
C SER A 45 -9.24 7.47 4.63
N ASP A 46 -8.60 6.34 4.95
CA ASP A 46 -7.25 6.35 5.51
C ASP A 46 -6.17 6.76 4.51
N TYR A 47 -6.50 6.74 3.21
CA TYR A 47 -5.67 7.28 2.14
C TYR A 47 -5.25 8.72 2.41
N ARG A 48 -6.07 9.52 3.12
CA ARG A 48 -5.76 10.91 3.49
C ARG A 48 -4.57 11.05 4.43
N THR A 49 -4.17 9.96 5.08
CA THR A 49 -3.07 9.91 6.06
C THR A 49 -2.04 8.83 5.71
N ALA A 50 -2.21 8.18 4.57
CA ALA A 50 -1.32 7.13 4.09
C ALA A 50 -0.01 7.73 3.56
N GLN A 51 1.06 6.94 3.60
CA GLN A 51 2.34 7.37 3.05
C GLN A 51 2.29 7.36 1.52
N VAL A 52 2.90 8.37 0.91
CA VAL A 52 3.07 8.44 -0.55
C VAL A 52 4.30 7.64 -0.94
N VAL A 53 4.14 6.74 -1.91
CA VAL A 53 5.22 5.90 -2.44
C VAL A 53 5.27 6.03 -3.96
N LYS A 54 6.48 6.20 -4.50
CA LYS A 54 6.70 6.27 -5.94
C LYS A 54 6.67 4.88 -6.55
N ILE A 55 6.26 4.78 -7.82
CA ILE A 55 6.54 3.58 -8.60
C ILE A 55 8.07 3.46 -8.78
N PRO A 56 8.66 2.28 -8.61
CA PRO A 56 10.11 2.08 -8.79
C PRO A 56 10.60 2.47 -10.19
N ASP A 57 11.80 3.05 -10.29
CA ASP A 57 12.34 3.62 -11.53
C ASP A 57 12.64 2.58 -12.64
N ASN A 58 12.69 1.30 -12.29
CA ASN A 58 12.82 0.19 -13.26
C ASN A 58 11.52 -0.05 -14.05
N TYR A 59 10.38 0.47 -13.60
CA TYR A 59 9.16 0.53 -14.41
C TYR A 59 9.17 1.79 -15.26
N GLN A 60 8.89 1.63 -16.56
CA GLN A 60 8.95 2.72 -17.52
C GLN A 60 7.73 2.71 -18.43
N LEU A 61 7.16 3.89 -18.64
CA LEU A 61 6.11 4.12 -19.61
C LEU A 61 6.72 4.77 -20.86
N SER A 62 6.58 4.12 -22.02
CA SER A 62 7.04 4.67 -23.30
C SER A 62 5.88 5.29 -24.07
N SER A 63 6.10 6.49 -24.61
CA SER A 63 5.15 7.26 -25.41
C SER A 63 5.83 7.84 -26.64
N GLU A 64 5.05 8.44 -27.54
CA GLU A 64 5.58 9.21 -28.68
C GLU A 64 6.45 10.40 -28.29
N HIS A 65 6.33 10.90 -27.05
CA HIS A 65 7.11 12.03 -26.53
C HIS A 65 8.34 11.59 -25.72
N GLY A 66 8.60 10.29 -25.61
CA GLY A 66 9.72 9.72 -24.87
C GLY A 66 9.29 8.73 -23.80
N THR A 67 10.26 8.37 -22.94
CA THR A 67 10.10 7.38 -21.88
C THR A 67 10.13 8.05 -20.51
N MET A 68 9.20 7.66 -19.65
CA MET A 68 9.07 8.15 -18.27
C MET A 68 9.32 7.02 -17.27
N SER A 69 10.35 7.15 -16.45
CA SER A 69 10.64 6.25 -15.33
C SER A 69 9.69 6.47 -14.17
N GLY A 70 9.42 5.42 -13.40
CA GLY A 70 8.53 5.48 -12.23
C GLY A 70 7.08 5.73 -12.63
N ALA A 71 6.65 5.17 -13.76
CA ALA A 71 5.31 5.33 -14.29
C ALA A 71 4.83 4.06 -15.01
N VAL A 72 3.56 3.73 -14.82
CA VAL A 72 2.91 2.57 -15.44
C VAL A 72 1.46 2.87 -15.80
N GLU A 73 0.91 2.14 -16.76
CA GLU A 73 -0.54 2.10 -16.95
C GLU A 73 -1.21 1.32 -15.80
N VAL A 74 -2.50 1.55 -15.57
CA VAL A 74 -3.30 0.80 -14.58
C VAL A 74 -3.26 -0.71 -14.83
N SER A 75 -3.28 -1.13 -16.10
CA SER A 75 -3.17 -2.54 -16.50
C SER A 75 -1.85 -3.15 -16.02
N THR A 76 -0.74 -2.47 -16.27
CA THR A 76 0.60 -2.84 -15.84
C THR A 76 0.73 -2.84 -14.32
N PHE A 77 0.15 -1.84 -13.63
CA PHE A 77 0.13 -1.83 -12.17
C PHE A 77 -0.56 -3.08 -11.61
N ASN A 78 -1.72 -3.47 -12.14
CA ASN A 78 -2.42 -4.68 -11.69
C ASN A 78 -1.60 -5.95 -11.94
N GLN A 79 -0.95 -6.04 -13.10
CA GLN A 79 -0.15 -7.22 -13.47
C GLN A 79 1.08 -7.38 -12.56
N TYR A 80 1.72 -6.28 -12.20
CA TYR A 80 3.00 -6.28 -11.47
C TYR A 80 2.87 -5.71 -10.05
N MET A 81 1.66 -5.70 -9.48
CA MET A 81 1.39 -5.07 -8.19
C MET A 81 2.34 -5.57 -7.11
N HIS A 82 2.49 -6.90 -6.99
CA HIS A 82 3.34 -7.51 -5.97
C HIS A 82 4.80 -7.02 -6.05
N SER A 83 5.38 -7.00 -7.25
CA SER A 83 6.76 -6.54 -7.45
C SER A 83 6.91 -5.02 -7.39
N ILE A 84 5.85 -4.25 -7.60
CA ILE A 84 5.86 -2.79 -7.42
C ILE A 84 5.89 -2.43 -5.93
N VAL A 85 5.20 -3.19 -5.08
CA VAL A 85 5.02 -2.86 -3.65
C VAL A 85 5.96 -3.61 -2.71
N GLU A 86 6.76 -4.56 -3.21
CA GLU A 86 7.65 -5.43 -2.43
C GLU A 86 8.57 -4.63 -1.49
N ASP A 87 9.31 -3.66 -2.01
CA ASP A 87 10.20 -2.82 -1.20
C ASP A 87 9.43 -2.02 -0.14
N THR A 88 8.19 -1.65 -0.44
CA THR A 88 7.32 -0.92 0.50
C THR A 88 6.85 -1.81 1.65
N LEU A 89 6.48 -3.05 1.33
CA LEU A 89 6.09 -4.06 2.30
C LEU A 89 7.26 -4.38 3.23
N ALA A 90 8.45 -4.63 2.67
CA ALA A 90 9.66 -4.89 3.45
C ALA A 90 10.04 -3.69 4.34
N ALA A 91 9.91 -2.45 3.84
CA ALA A 91 10.14 -1.26 4.65
C ALA A 91 9.13 -1.11 5.80
N ALA A 92 7.84 -1.43 5.55
CA ALA A 92 6.80 -1.37 6.56
C ALA A 92 7.05 -2.40 7.68
N GLU A 93 7.36 -3.65 7.32
CA GLU A 93 7.70 -4.72 8.26
C GLU A 93 8.86 -4.34 9.19
N ASN A 94 9.95 -3.82 8.61
CA ASN A 94 11.09 -3.31 9.38
C ASN A 94 10.70 -2.17 10.34
N THR A 95 9.77 -1.30 9.92
CA THR A 95 9.30 -0.19 10.76
C THR A 95 8.49 -0.71 11.96
N PHE A 96 7.60 -1.69 11.76
CA PHE A 96 6.82 -2.29 12.86
C PHE A 96 7.68 -3.11 13.81
N ALA A 97 8.66 -3.84 13.30
CA ALA A 97 9.64 -4.53 14.14
C ALA A 97 10.35 -3.53 15.08
N ASN A 98 10.75 -2.38 14.57
CA ASN A 98 11.40 -1.34 15.37
C ASN A 98 10.48 -0.68 16.40
N MET A 99 9.17 -0.54 16.13
CA MET A 99 8.23 0.14 17.04
C MET A 99 7.72 -0.76 18.17
N ASN A 100 7.51 -2.04 17.93
CA ASN A 100 6.89 -2.94 18.91
C ASN A 100 7.88 -3.48 19.95
N ASN A 101 9.19 -3.26 19.78
CA ASN A 101 10.27 -3.81 20.62
C ASN A 101 10.55 -3.06 21.94
N TYR A 102 9.58 -2.30 22.47
CA TYR A 102 9.78 -1.53 23.71
C TYR A 102 8.83 -1.97 24.83
N GLY A 103 9.39 -2.67 25.82
CA GLY A 103 8.71 -2.97 27.08
C GLY A 103 9.69 -3.51 28.13
N ILE A 104 9.41 -3.25 29.40
CA ILE A 104 10.09 -3.88 30.54
C ILE A 104 9.05 -4.78 31.22
N GLY A 105 9.27 -6.09 31.14
CA GLY A 105 8.52 -7.09 31.88
C GLY A 105 9.07 -7.28 33.29
N ILE A 106 8.42 -8.17 34.04
CA ILE A 106 8.76 -8.46 35.45
C ILE A 106 10.19 -9.03 35.57
N ASP A 107 10.67 -9.73 34.54
CA ASP A 107 11.96 -10.42 34.50
C ASP A 107 13.01 -9.73 33.59
N GLY A 108 12.76 -8.48 33.17
CA GLY A 108 13.66 -7.72 32.29
C GLY A 108 13.00 -7.24 30.99
N PRO A 109 13.79 -6.81 29.98
CA PRO A 109 13.24 -6.35 28.72
C PRO A 109 12.36 -7.43 28.09
N LEU A 110 11.13 -7.07 27.74
CA LEU A 110 10.31 -7.91 26.87
C LEU A 110 10.97 -7.90 25.49
N ILE A 111 11.24 -9.08 24.93
CA ILE A 111 11.59 -9.24 23.51
C ILE A 111 10.28 -9.67 22.84
N PRO A 112 9.48 -8.74 22.30
CA PRO A 112 8.32 -9.14 21.54
C PRO A 112 8.76 -9.80 20.24
N GLU A 113 7.98 -10.75 19.77
CA GLU A 113 8.16 -11.32 18.44
C GLU A 113 7.92 -10.20 17.41
N ALA A 114 8.86 -10.06 16.47
CA ALA A 114 8.73 -9.11 15.40
C ALA A 114 7.48 -9.44 14.58
N LEU A 115 6.60 -8.44 14.41
CA LEU A 115 5.46 -8.54 13.52
C LEU A 115 5.97 -8.66 12.08
N THR A 116 5.73 -9.81 11.46
CA THR A 116 6.11 -10.07 10.07
C THR A 116 4.92 -10.05 9.14
N LEU A 117 5.13 -9.67 7.87
CA LEU A 117 4.14 -9.91 6.83
C LEU A 117 4.13 -11.41 6.50
N PRO A 118 2.96 -12.04 6.31
CA PRO A 118 2.93 -13.42 5.84
C PRO A 118 3.41 -13.50 4.38
N ALA A 119 3.73 -14.70 3.92
CA ALA A 119 4.20 -14.94 2.55
C ALA A 119 3.21 -14.43 1.49
N GLU A 120 1.92 -14.49 1.79
CA GLU A 120 0.84 -13.94 0.99
C GLU A 120 0.07 -12.90 1.83
N PRO A 121 0.53 -11.64 1.90
CA PRO A 121 -0.12 -10.62 2.71
C PRO A 121 -1.51 -10.30 2.17
N TYR A 122 -2.48 -10.11 3.08
CA TYR A 122 -3.79 -9.63 2.69
C TYR A 122 -3.71 -8.13 2.34
N LEU A 123 -3.94 -7.82 1.06
CA LEU A 123 -3.86 -6.47 0.51
C LEU A 123 -5.20 -6.06 -0.11
N VAL A 124 -5.72 -4.89 0.29
CA VAL A 124 -6.87 -4.28 -0.38
C VAL A 124 -6.40 -3.11 -1.23
N THR A 125 -6.71 -3.17 -2.52
CA THR A 125 -6.37 -2.14 -3.49
C THR A 125 -7.60 -1.31 -3.83
N THR A 126 -7.54 0.01 -3.60
CA THR A 126 -8.59 0.96 -4.00
C THR A 126 -7.99 2.06 -4.85
N TYR A 127 -8.43 2.16 -6.12
CA TYR A 127 -7.92 3.18 -7.03
C TYR A 127 -8.38 4.57 -6.62
N LEU A 128 -7.49 5.55 -6.67
CA LEU A 128 -7.82 6.97 -6.55
C LEU A 128 -7.66 7.61 -7.91
N ILE A 129 -8.65 8.39 -8.33
CA ILE A 129 -8.54 9.24 -9.52
C ILE A 129 -8.06 10.61 -9.07
N GLU A 130 -6.93 11.05 -9.61
CA GLU A 130 -6.41 12.40 -9.47
C GLU A 130 -7.02 13.30 -10.54
N LEU A 131 -7.85 14.24 -10.11
CA LEU A 131 -8.41 15.27 -10.97
C LEU A 131 -7.33 16.31 -11.35
N PRO A 132 -7.52 17.09 -12.43
CA PRO A 132 -6.64 18.21 -12.77
C PRO A 132 -6.48 19.26 -11.66
N SER A 133 -7.42 19.32 -10.70
CA SER A 133 -7.32 20.17 -9.51
C SER A 133 -6.34 19.64 -8.45
N GLY A 134 -5.83 18.41 -8.61
CA GLY A 134 -5.06 17.67 -7.61
C GLY A 134 -5.92 16.95 -6.56
N GLU A 135 -7.25 17.03 -6.68
CA GLU A 135 -8.16 16.31 -5.78
C GLU A 135 -8.13 14.79 -6.05
N LEU A 136 -8.10 14.00 -4.98
CA LEU A 136 -8.12 12.54 -5.03
C LEU A 136 -9.51 12.00 -4.70
N ILE A 137 -10.12 11.32 -5.68
CA ILE A 137 -11.45 10.72 -5.55
C ILE A 137 -11.32 9.19 -5.55
N PRO A 138 -11.80 8.49 -4.51
CA PRO A 138 -11.83 7.03 -4.51
C PRO A 138 -12.74 6.49 -5.60
N HIS A 139 -12.17 5.67 -6.48
CA HIS A 139 -12.92 4.89 -7.45
C HIS A 139 -13.09 3.47 -6.92
N VAL A 140 -14.16 3.27 -6.17
CA VAL A 140 -14.57 1.93 -5.73
C VAL A 140 -15.26 1.26 -6.91
N ARG A 141 -14.65 0.23 -7.50
CA ARG A 141 -15.43 -0.67 -8.38
C ARG A 141 -16.51 -1.29 -7.51
N ALA A 142 -17.78 -0.97 -7.79
CA ALA A 142 -18.87 -1.81 -7.35
C ALA A 142 -18.61 -3.21 -7.93
N GLY A 143 -18.61 -4.23 -7.06
CA GLY A 143 -18.31 -5.62 -7.43
C GLY A 143 -19.21 -6.19 -8.51
#